data_AF-A0A922NNW8-F1
#
_entry.id   AF-A0A922NNW8-F1
#
_cell.length_a   1.000
_cell.length_b   1.000
_cell.length_c   1.000
_cell.angle_alpha   90.00
_cell.angle_beta   90.00
_cell.angle_gamma   90.00
#
_symmetry.space_group_name_H-M   'P 1'
#
loop_
_entity.id
_entity.type
_entity.pdbx_description
1 polymer ?
#
loop_
_entity_poly.entity_id
_entity_poly.type
_entity_poly.pdbx_seq_one_letter_code
_entity_poly.pdbx_strand_id
1 'polypeptide(L)'
;MGFEWYTQIGVILLVAVLGVGVRRWQRSVKSASPPTTLHDQKPTSNPHSNKTETYTTITPLTPFHLPTTHPLQLRPFKPKYHLTMALENCPLSSLLELDNTYAARLVERRRIITTERHEVLGVTPEGEGAVLEFYAWMVRVYLPGRWPGVYAVEDAKGLRNTVTGDLLPLDVNGDVELALEILGGNIDTEFLFLLPSSTPSQPTYHLRSYINTSPAGFSTRSKLSLCLSAIHSPVPGYAAKLEKSMDRFFAKLPVGKVVKRANWSVSMKGEFFCLKGAHGGVREGEEDDGDGEEEEKVDLRTTFLRCERQTLHRLPVTGAVVFAFKTYMYPLQQLRDEGSGEVLAEAIDGLRLGSVPDMTVYKKQDVWGEKVKAFLRGEIEIDG
;
A
#
# COMPACT_ATOMS: atom_id res chain seq x y z
N MET A 1 -1.97 -57.00 -22.07
CA MET A 1 -1.62 -57.44 -20.70
C MET A 1 -0.30 -56.78 -20.38
N GLY A 2 -0.27 -55.58 -19.80
CA GLY A 2 -0.75 -55.26 -18.45
C GLY A 2 0.47 -55.30 -17.53
N PHE A 3 1.24 -54.21 -17.48
CA PHE A 3 2.39 -54.05 -16.59
C PHE A 3 1.99 -53.07 -15.47
N GLU A 4 1.70 -53.63 -14.30
CA GLU A 4 1.62 -52.93 -13.03
C GLU A 4 3.02 -52.85 -12.41
N TRP A 5 3.35 -51.73 -11.78
CA TRP A 5 4.47 -51.66 -10.84
C TRP A 5 4.00 -51.13 -9.50
N TYR A 6 4.29 -51.93 -8.48
CA TYR A 6 4.08 -51.70 -7.06
C TYR A 6 5.16 -50.79 -6.45
N THR A 7 4.79 -50.26 -5.29
CA THR A 7 5.47 -49.44 -4.30
C THR A 7 6.76 -50.00 -3.67
N GLN A 8 7.67 -49.06 -3.38
CA GLN A 8 8.46 -48.85 -2.14
C GLN A 8 9.72 -49.68 -1.76
N ILE A 9 10.79 -48.87 -1.54
CA ILE A 9 11.82 -48.86 -0.47
C ILE A 9 13.00 -49.87 -0.53
N GLY A 10 14.22 -49.33 -0.56
CA GLY A 10 15.45 -50.07 -0.19
C GLY A 10 16.80 -49.40 -0.55
N VAL A 11 17.26 -48.46 0.27
CA VAL A 11 18.66 -48.18 0.68
C VAL A 11 19.82 -48.58 -0.27
N ILE A 12 20.54 -47.58 -0.82
CA ILE A 12 22.02 -47.62 -0.97
C ILE A 12 22.61 -46.26 -0.59
N LEU A 13 23.55 -46.30 0.34
CA LEU A 13 24.38 -45.24 0.93
C LEU A 13 25.75 -45.17 0.22
N LEU A 14 26.49 -44.09 0.47
CA LEU A 14 27.94 -43.86 0.26
C LEU A 14 28.40 -43.44 -1.16
N VAL A 15 28.65 -42.14 -1.35
CA VAL A 15 29.99 -41.50 -1.38
C VAL A 15 29.78 -40.01 -1.65
N ALA A 16 29.98 -39.14 -0.64
CA ALA A 16 30.40 -37.74 -0.77
C ALA A 16 30.36 -37.00 0.58
N VAL A 17 31.11 -37.48 1.56
CA VAL A 17 31.51 -36.68 2.74
C VAL A 17 33.02 -36.75 2.81
N LEU A 18 33.71 -35.81 2.15
CA LEU A 18 35.14 -35.51 2.34
C LEU A 18 35.53 -34.24 1.54
N GLY A 19 34.88 -33.09 1.81
CA GLY A 19 35.10 -31.88 0.99
C GLY A 19 35.05 -30.51 1.67
N VAL A 20 34.77 -30.40 2.97
CA VAL A 20 34.57 -29.06 3.59
C VAL A 20 35.44 -28.82 4.85
N GLY A 21 36.29 -29.78 5.24
CA GLY A 21 37.07 -29.70 6.48
C GLY A 21 38.43 -28.99 6.45
N VAL A 22 39.01 -28.63 5.30
CA VAL A 22 40.45 -28.27 5.21
C VAL A 22 40.74 -26.78 4.93
N ARG A 23 39.73 -25.93 4.68
CA ARG A 23 39.99 -24.50 4.40
C ARG A 23 39.99 -23.56 5.61
N ARG A 24 39.92 -24.11 6.84
CA ARG A 24 39.81 -23.30 8.07
C ARG A 24 41.07 -23.26 8.95
N TRP A 25 42.21 -23.75 8.46
CA TRP A 25 43.43 -23.82 9.27
C TRP A 25 44.72 -23.46 8.53
N GLN A 26 44.71 -22.43 7.68
CA GLN A 26 45.95 -21.78 7.24
C GLN A 26 45.68 -20.31 6.96
N ARG A 27 45.91 -19.47 7.99
CA ARG A 27 46.42 -18.09 7.94
C ARG A 27 46.18 -17.44 9.30
N SER A 28 46.91 -17.94 10.29
CA SER A 28 47.33 -17.13 11.44
C SER A 28 48.84 -17.26 11.56
N VAL A 29 49.47 -16.16 11.94
CA VAL A 29 50.89 -15.94 12.29
C VAL A 29 51.88 -15.76 11.12
N LYS A 30 52.21 -14.49 10.81
CA LYS A 30 53.52 -13.84 11.09
C LYS A 30 53.69 -12.54 10.27
N SER A 31 53.79 -11.41 10.94
CA SER A 31 54.94 -10.48 10.89
C SER A 31 54.53 -9.12 11.49
N ALA A 32 55.35 -8.61 12.42
CA ALA A 32 55.20 -7.32 13.09
C ALA A 32 56.35 -6.39 12.70
N SER A 33 56.06 -5.07 12.61
CA SER A 33 56.90 -3.86 12.88
C SER A 33 56.46 -2.68 11.98
N PRO A 34 56.69 -1.39 12.33
CA PRO A 34 56.63 -0.66 13.61
C PRO A 34 55.64 0.56 13.50
N PRO A 35 55.47 1.45 14.51
CA PRO A 35 54.38 2.44 14.50
C PRO A 35 54.75 3.71 13.74
N THR A 36 53.84 4.24 12.92
CA THR A 36 53.93 5.59 12.36
C THR A 36 52.68 6.38 12.75
N THR A 37 52.89 7.36 13.60
CA THR A 37 51.95 8.42 13.94
C THR A 37 51.69 9.29 12.70
N LEU A 38 50.45 9.30 12.22
CA LEU A 38 49.91 10.43 11.45
C LEU A 38 48.51 10.73 11.97
N HIS A 39 48.37 11.93 12.51
CA HIS A 39 47.10 12.60 12.71
C HIS A 39 46.36 12.65 11.39
N ASP A 40 45.18 12.04 11.33
CA ASP A 40 44.19 12.38 10.32
C ASP A 40 42.82 12.43 11.00
N GLN A 41 42.34 13.65 11.24
CA GLN A 41 41.01 13.89 11.75
C GLN A 41 40.01 13.48 10.68
N LYS A 42 39.39 12.31 10.87
CA LYS A 42 38.23 11.90 10.08
C LYS A 42 37.08 12.87 10.38
N PRO A 43 36.48 13.55 9.38
CA PRO A 43 35.36 14.43 9.63
C PRO A 43 34.21 13.60 10.19
N THR A 44 33.78 13.94 11.39
CA THR A 44 32.62 13.34 12.07
C THR A 44 31.35 13.81 11.35
N SER A 45 31.00 13.15 10.23
CA SER A 45 29.69 13.32 9.63
C SER A 45 28.65 12.78 10.61
N ASN A 46 27.85 13.69 11.19
CA ASN A 46 26.83 13.36 12.16
C ASN A 46 25.74 12.51 11.46
N PRO A 47 25.49 11.24 11.83
CA PRO A 47 24.53 10.37 11.13
C PRO A 47 23.09 10.88 11.15
N HIS A 48 22.81 11.88 12.00
CA HIS A 48 21.51 12.55 12.10
C HIS A 48 21.33 13.69 11.08
N SER A 49 22.38 14.41 10.64
CA SER A 49 22.19 15.51 9.68
C SER A 49 21.80 15.01 8.28
N ASN A 50 22.37 13.88 7.87
CA ASN A 50 22.18 13.32 6.54
C ASN A 50 20.74 12.78 6.32
N LYS A 51 20.03 12.37 7.38
CA LYS A 51 18.66 11.82 7.27
C LYS A 51 17.61 12.90 7.05
N THR A 52 17.74 14.04 7.72
CA THR A 52 16.81 15.18 7.55
C THR A 52 16.96 15.80 6.16
N GLU A 53 18.19 15.92 5.65
CA GLU A 53 18.47 16.39 4.28
C GLU A 53 17.82 15.50 3.20
N THR A 54 17.84 14.18 3.38
CA THR A 54 17.16 13.27 2.44
C THR A 54 15.64 13.43 2.43
N TYR A 55 15.05 13.85 3.56
CA TYR A 55 13.60 14.01 3.68
C TYR A 55 13.10 15.36 3.12
N THR A 56 14.01 16.32 2.91
CA THR A 56 13.72 17.62 2.31
C THR A 56 14.12 17.74 0.84
N THR A 57 14.93 16.81 0.33
CA THR A 57 15.39 16.81 -1.07
C THR A 57 14.41 16.06 -1.98
N ILE A 58 13.54 16.79 -2.66
CA ILE A 58 12.54 16.23 -3.59
C ILE A 58 12.93 16.56 -5.03
N THR A 59 13.05 15.53 -5.88
CA THR A 59 13.37 15.69 -7.30
C THR A 59 12.10 16.01 -8.10
N PRO A 60 12.04 17.17 -8.78
CA PRO A 60 10.92 17.52 -9.64
C PRO A 60 10.70 16.49 -10.75
N LEU A 61 9.45 16.18 -11.10
CA LEU A 61 9.18 15.50 -12.37
C LEU A 61 9.12 16.56 -13.47
N THR A 62 10.19 16.69 -14.25
CA THR A 62 10.25 17.65 -15.36
C THR A 62 10.86 16.98 -16.60
N PRO A 63 10.23 17.13 -17.79
CA PRO A 63 8.90 17.71 -18.01
C PRO A 63 7.78 16.81 -17.42
N PHE A 64 6.71 17.44 -16.92
CA PHE A 64 5.48 16.75 -16.51
C PHE A 64 4.27 17.49 -17.05
N HIS A 65 3.36 16.74 -17.68
CA HIS A 65 2.15 17.27 -18.29
C HIS A 65 0.95 16.42 -17.87
N LEU A 66 0.25 16.88 -16.83
CA LEU A 66 -0.88 16.19 -16.24
C LEU A 66 -1.94 15.73 -17.26
N PRO A 67 -2.38 16.54 -18.26
CA PRO A 67 -3.43 16.12 -19.19
C PRO A 67 -3.07 14.90 -20.05
N THR A 68 -1.77 14.67 -20.26
CA THR A 68 -1.25 13.58 -21.11
C THR A 68 -0.64 12.42 -20.32
N THR A 69 -0.54 12.54 -18.99
CA THR A 69 -0.07 11.43 -18.15
C THR A 69 -1.21 10.46 -17.89
N HIS A 70 -1.18 9.29 -18.52
CA HIS A 70 -2.19 8.25 -18.30
C HIS A 70 -2.00 7.55 -16.93
N PRO A 71 -3.07 7.01 -16.33
CA PRO A 71 -2.96 6.22 -15.12
C PRO A 71 -2.00 5.05 -15.30
N LEU A 72 -1.24 4.74 -14.24
CA LEU A 72 -0.41 3.55 -14.21
C LEU A 72 -1.25 2.31 -14.53
N GLN A 73 -0.69 1.33 -15.23
CA GLN A 73 -1.35 0.06 -15.52
C GLN A 73 -0.79 -1.02 -14.59
N LEU A 74 -1.36 -1.14 -13.39
CA LEU A 74 -0.91 -2.13 -12.41
C LEU A 74 -1.41 -3.52 -12.81
N ARG A 75 -0.47 -4.44 -13.06
CA ARG A 75 -0.73 -5.88 -13.31
C ARG A 75 0.08 -6.76 -12.35
N PRO A 76 -0.16 -6.70 -11.03
CA PRO A 76 0.62 -7.42 -10.03
C PRO A 76 0.26 -8.91 -9.95
N PHE A 77 -0.08 -9.51 -11.08
CA PHE A 77 -0.61 -10.85 -11.19
C PHE A 77 0.47 -11.88 -10.93
N LYS A 78 0.11 -12.92 -10.19
CA LYS A 78 0.97 -14.08 -9.92
C LYS A 78 0.12 -15.34 -10.08
N PRO A 79 0.60 -16.36 -10.79
CA PRO A 79 -0.16 -17.60 -11.01
C PRO A 79 -0.37 -18.41 -9.72
N LYS A 80 0.39 -18.10 -8.65
CA LYS A 80 0.17 -18.61 -7.30
C LYS A 80 0.23 -17.48 -6.29
N TYR A 81 -0.78 -17.39 -5.43
CA TYR A 81 -0.85 -16.38 -4.40
C TYR A 81 0.05 -16.73 -3.20
N HIS A 82 1.02 -15.87 -2.89
CA HIS A 82 1.81 -16.00 -1.67
C HIS A 82 1.55 -14.82 -0.75
N LEU A 83 1.05 -15.09 0.46
CA LEU A 83 0.83 -14.07 1.48
C LEU A 83 2.19 -13.60 2.00
N THR A 84 2.67 -12.50 1.43
CA THR A 84 3.93 -11.83 1.77
C THR A 84 3.72 -10.33 1.76
N MET A 85 4.64 -9.55 2.34
CA MET A 85 4.54 -8.09 2.27
C MET A 85 4.81 -7.53 0.86
N ALA A 86 5.52 -8.27 -0.01
CA ALA A 86 5.82 -7.90 -1.40
C ALA A 86 6.30 -6.43 -1.58
N LEU A 87 7.22 -6.00 -0.70
CA LEU A 87 7.70 -4.61 -0.67
C LEU A 87 8.91 -4.42 -1.59
N GLU A 88 8.91 -3.31 -2.30
CA GLU A 88 10.01 -2.81 -3.11
C GLU A 88 10.44 -1.43 -2.61
N ASN A 89 11.74 -1.11 -2.68
CA ASN A 89 12.17 0.26 -2.37
C ASN A 89 11.76 1.21 -3.50
N CYS A 90 11.39 2.44 -3.17
CA CYS A 90 11.27 3.51 -4.14
C CYS A 90 11.88 4.81 -3.61
N PRO A 91 12.25 5.75 -4.50
CA PRO A 91 12.69 7.07 -4.08
C PRO A 91 11.58 7.81 -3.33
N LEU A 92 11.95 8.65 -2.36
CA LEU A 92 10.99 9.50 -1.64
C LEU A 92 10.20 10.39 -2.60
N SER A 93 10.83 10.91 -3.65
CA SER A 93 10.16 11.71 -4.69
C SER A 93 9.05 10.94 -5.42
N SER A 94 9.04 9.61 -5.39
CA SER A 94 8.00 8.75 -5.96
C SER A 94 6.95 8.34 -4.92
N LEU A 95 6.72 9.11 -3.85
CA LEU A 95 5.67 8.83 -2.88
C LEU A 95 4.29 8.79 -3.56
N LEU A 96 3.95 9.85 -4.31
CA LEU A 96 2.65 10.03 -4.96
C LEU A 96 2.72 9.93 -6.49
N GLU A 97 1.58 9.61 -7.10
CA GLU A 97 1.39 9.59 -8.55
C GLU A 97 0.22 10.49 -8.95
N LEU A 98 0.43 11.33 -9.95
CA LEU A 98 -0.61 12.14 -10.59
C LEU A 98 -0.80 11.67 -12.03
N ASP A 99 -2.04 11.69 -12.49
CA ASP A 99 -2.43 11.33 -13.85
C ASP A 99 -3.61 12.19 -14.31
N ASN A 100 -4.00 12.03 -15.57
CA ASN A 100 -5.02 12.83 -16.21
C ASN A 100 -6.44 12.63 -15.64
N THR A 101 -6.65 11.69 -14.71
CA THR A 101 -7.92 11.53 -13.99
C THR A 101 -8.02 12.43 -12.76
N TYR A 102 -6.92 13.07 -12.35
CA TYR A 102 -6.80 13.84 -11.11
C TYR A 102 -7.94 14.83 -10.86
N ALA A 103 -8.32 15.65 -11.85
CA ALA A 103 -9.38 16.65 -11.67
C ALA A 103 -10.74 16.01 -11.34
N ALA A 104 -11.14 14.98 -12.11
CA ALA A 104 -12.39 14.25 -11.89
C ALA A 104 -12.36 13.50 -10.54
N ARG A 105 -11.21 12.92 -10.19
CA ARG A 105 -11.00 12.27 -8.89
C ARG A 105 -11.17 13.24 -7.73
N LEU A 106 -10.62 14.46 -7.81
CA LEU A 106 -10.77 15.44 -6.74
C LEU A 106 -12.22 15.90 -6.55
N VAL A 107 -13.02 16.02 -7.62
CA VAL A 107 -14.46 16.33 -7.51
C VAL A 107 -15.16 15.28 -6.66
N GLU A 108 -14.96 14.00 -6.97
CA GLU A 108 -15.61 12.92 -6.24
C GLU A 108 -15.09 12.80 -4.80
N ARG A 109 -13.77 12.94 -4.59
CA ARG A 109 -13.18 12.94 -3.24
C ARG A 109 -13.75 14.04 -2.36
N ARG A 110 -13.88 15.27 -2.89
CA ARG A 110 -14.50 16.40 -2.16
C ARG A 110 -15.95 16.12 -1.83
N ARG A 111 -16.73 15.60 -2.78
CA ARG A 111 -18.13 15.21 -2.53
C ARG A 111 -18.22 14.22 -1.37
N ILE A 112 -17.41 13.15 -1.39
CA ILE A 112 -17.36 12.14 -0.33
C ILE A 112 -16.92 12.76 1.00
N ILE A 113 -15.90 13.63 1.03
CA ILE A 113 -15.47 14.31 2.26
C ILE A 113 -16.61 15.14 2.86
N THR A 114 -17.40 15.82 2.01
CA THR A 114 -18.53 16.62 2.47
C THR A 114 -19.69 15.75 2.95
N THR A 115 -20.07 14.69 2.24
CA THR A 115 -21.26 13.89 2.56
C THR A 115 -20.99 12.79 3.60
N GLU A 116 -19.77 12.26 3.64
CA GLU A 116 -19.38 11.11 4.47
C GLU A 116 -18.25 11.47 5.46
N ARG A 117 -18.18 12.74 5.88
CA ARG A 117 -17.07 13.28 6.69
C ARG A 117 -16.70 12.38 7.87
N HIS A 118 -17.71 11.90 8.60
CA HIS A 118 -17.53 11.01 9.75
C HIS A 118 -16.90 9.66 9.37
N GLU A 119 -17.14 9.12 8.17
CA GLU A 119 -16.56 7.82 7.78
C GLU A 119 -15.15 7.97 7.18
N VAL A 120 -14.84 9.12 6.59
CA VAL A 120 -13.62 9.30 5.80
C VAL A 120 -12.51 10.07 6.49
N LEU A 121 -12.82 10.88 7.51
CA LEU A 121 -11.82 11.58 8.34
C LEU A 121 -11.85 11.02 9.75
N GLY A 122 -10.71 10.59 10.28
CA GLY A 122 -10.59 10.21 11.67
C GLY A 122 -9.27 10.62 12.28
N VAL A 123 -9.29 11.06 13.53
CA VAL A 123 -8.10 11.41 14.31
C VAL A 123 -8.35 11.11 15.77
N THR A 124 -7.33 10.57 16.44
CA THR A 124 -7.22 10.51 17.90
C THR A 124 -6.23 11.57 18.38
N PRO A 125 -6.27 11.99 19.65
CA PRO A 125 -5.32 12.99 20.17
C PRO A 125 -3.85 12.66 19.91
N GLU A 126 -3.47 11.37 19.96
CA GLU A 126 -2.10 10.92 19.71
C GLU A 126 -1.67 11.00 18.23
N GLY A 127 -2.64 11.10 17.32
CA GLY A 127 -2.40 11.18 15.88
C GLY A 127 -2.28 12.61 15.34
N GLU A 128 -2.75 13.61 16.08
CA GLU A 128 -2.81 15.01 15.65
C GLU A 128 -1.46 15.54 15.15
N GLY A 129 -0.40 15.32 15.94
CA GLY A 129 0.95 15.77 15.59
C GLY A 129 1.46 15.16 14.28
N ALA A 130 1.14 13.90 13.99
CA ALA A 130 1.57 13.22 12.77
C ALA A 130 0.89 13.81 11.52
N VAL A 131 -0.39 14.15 11.62
CA VAL A 131 -1.12 14.81 10.53
C VAL A 131 -0.56 16.20 10.27
N LEU A 132 -0.37 17.01 11.31
CA LEU A 132 0.13 18.38 11.17
C LEU A 132 1.56 18.42 10.61
N GLU A 133 2.44 17.52 11.09
CA GLU A 133 3.79 17.35 10.54
C GLU A 133 3.74 17.01 9.05
N PHE A 134 2.95 16.00 8.68
CA PHE A 134 2.84 15.56 7.30
C PHE A 134 2.23 16.63 6.40
N TYR A 135 1.16 17.29 6.84
CA TYR A 135 0.54 18.39 6.13
C TYR A 135 1.55 19.51 5.83
N ALA A 136 2.27 19.96 6.87
CA ALA A 136 3.26 21.01 6.76
C ALA A 136 4.37 20.64 5.76
N TRP A 137 4.86 19.40 5.79
CA TRP A 137 5.85 18.89 4.84
C TRP A 137 5.29 18.79 3.42
N MET A 138 4.06 18.32 3.26
CA MET A 138 3.40 18.17 1.96
C MET A 138 3.28 19.51 1.23
N VAL A 139 2.77 20.55 1.90
CA VAL A 139 2.52 21.85 1.26
C VAL A 139 3.78 22.71 1.10
N ARG A 140 4.79 22.55 1.98
CA ARG A 140 6.04 23.33 1.91
C ARG A 140 7.14 22.68 1.08
N VAL A 141 7.17 21.36 0.99
CA VAL A 141 8.30 20.61 0.44
C VAL A 141 7.86 19.67 -0.68
N TYR A 142 7.01 18.69 -0.39
CA TYR A 142 6.78 17.59 -1.31
C TYR A 142 6.02 18.00 -2.58
N LEU A 143 4.85 18.62 -2.42
CA LEU A 143 4.00 19.00 -3.55
C LEU A 143 4.68 20.03 -4.48
N PRO A 144 5.17 21.20 -4.01
CA PRO A 144 5.85 22.16 -4.88
C PRO A 144 7.16 21.62 -5.44
N GLY A 145 7.90 20.80 -4.66
CA GLY A 145 9.16 20.22 -5.11
C GLY A 145 8.99 19.13 -6.17
N ARG A 146 7.98 18.26 -6.02
CA ARG A 146 7.77 17.13 -6.95
C ARG A 146 6.99 17.55 -8.19
N TRP A 147 5.97 18.38 -8.01
CA TRP A 147 4.95 18.69 -9.02
C TRP A 147 4.80 20.21 -9.23
N PRO A 148 5.87 20.95 -9.55
CA PRO A 148 5.83 22.42 -9.64
C PRO A 148 4.86 22.96 -10.71
N GLY A 149 4.51 22.15 -11.71
CA GLY A 149 3.50 22.50 -12.73
C GLY A 149 2.04 22.30 -12.28
N VAL A 150 1.80 21.61 -11.16
CA VAL A 150 0.46 21.41 -10.57
C VAL A 150 0.31 22.26 -9.31
N TYR A 151 1.34 22.32 -8.48
CA TYR A 151 1.35 23.07 -7.24
C TYR A 151 2.38 24.20 -7.29
N ALA A 152 1.90 25.43 -7.38
CA ALA A 152 2.73 26.63 -7.50
C ALA A 152 2.80 27.37 -6.15
N VAL A 153 4.00 27.72 -5.72
CA VAL A 153 4.21 28.51 -4.50
C VAL A 153 3.80 29.96 -4.75
N GLU A 154 2.86 30.50 -3.95
CA GLU A 154 2.45 31.91 -3.99
C GLU A 154 2.98 32.65 -2.75
N ASP A 155 4.29 32.58 -2.52
CA ASP A 155 5.01 33.15 -1.38
C ASP A 155 4.29 32.88 -0.04
N ALA A 156 4.09 33.93 0.77
CA ALA A 156 3.43 33.84 2.09
C ALA A 156 1.93 33.53 2.01
N LYS A 157 1.30 33.55 0.82
CA LYS A 157 -0.14 33.36 0.67
C LYS A 157 -0.55 31.89 0.77
N GLY A 158 0.31 30.96 0.34
CA GLY A 158 -0.03 29.54 0.28
C GLY A 158 0.61 28.81 -0.91
N LEU A 159 0.17 27.58 -1.08
CA LEU A 159 0.48 26.75 -2.24
C LEU A 159 -0.76 26.68 -3.13
N ARG A 160 -0.70 27.21 -4.36
CA ARG A 160 -1.81 27.14 -5.30
C ARG A 160 -1.85 25.78 -5.98
N ASN A 161 -2.99 25.09 -5.90
CA ASN A 161 -3.31 23.99 -6.81
C ASN A 161 -3.83 24.60 -8.12
N THR A 162 -3.02 24.56 -9.17
CA THR A 162 -3.33 25.19 -10.46
C THR A 162 -4.46 24.50 -11.22
N VAL A 163 -4.80 23.26 -10.86
CA VAL A 163 -5.88 22.50 -11.50
C VAL A 163 -7.24 22.87 -10.93
N THR A 164 -7.33 23.02 -9.60
CA THR A 164 -8.60 23.33 -8.92
C THR A 164 -8.79 24.83 -8.67
N GLY A 165 -7.69 25.60 -8.67
CA GLY A 165 -7.69 27.01 -8.28
C GLY A 165 -7.62 27.24 -6.78
N ASP A 166 -7.59 26.18 -5.96
CA ASP A 166 -7.49 26.28 -4.51
C ASP A 166 -6.14 26.90 -4.09
N LEU A 167 -6.18 27.71 -3.04
CA LEU A 167 -4.99 28.18 -2.33
C LEU A 167 -4.88 27.44 -1.00
N LEU A 168 -3.92 26.53 -0.91
CA LEU A 168 -3.68 25.70 0.27
C LEU A 168 -2.86 26.52 1.28
N PRO A 169 -3.34 26.75 2.51
CA PRO A 169 -2.60 27.51 3.50
C PRO A 169 -1.33 26.77 3.92
N LEU A 170 -0.20 27.47 4.06
CA LEU A 170 1.03 26.83 4.53
C LEU A 170 0.87 26.33 5.97
N ASP A 171 0.06 27.00 6.78
CA ASP A 171 -0.23 26.64 8.16
C ASP A 171 -1.75 26.59 8.40
N VAL A 172 -2.20 25.54 9.08
CA VAL A 172 -3.60 25.35 9.48
C VAL A 172 -3.86 25.76 10.95
N ASN A 173 -2.85 26.34 11.62
CA ASN A 173 -2.93 26.81 13.02
C ASN A 173 -3.39 25.71 14.00
N GLY A 174 -2.96 24.47 13.75
CA GLY A 174 -3.34 23.31 14.57
C GLY A 174 -4.69 22.68 14.22
N ASP A 175 -5.42 23.16 13.21
CA ASP A 175 -6.66 22.51 12.76
C ASP A 175 -6.36 21.23 11.96
N VAL A 176 -6.42 20.11 12.68
CA VAL A 176 -6.06 18.79 12.16
C VAL A 176 -7.10 18.26 11.17
N GLU A 177 -8.39 18.54 11.41
CA GLU A 177 -9.44 18.13 10.49
C GLU A 177 -9.35 18.88 9.17
N LEU A 178 -9.09 20.19 9.22
CA LEU A 178 -8.82 20.99 8.03
C LEU A 178 -7.60 20.47 7.27
N ALA A 179 -6.52 20.07 7.96
CA ALA A 179 -5.37 19.44 7.31
C ALA A 179 -5.74 18.14 6.58
N LEU A 180 -6.51 17.24 7.21
CA LEU A 180 -6.99 16.00 6.58
C LEU A 180 -7.90 16.28 5.38
N GLU A 181 -8.81 17.24 5.51
CA GLU A 181 -9.71 17.68 4.44
C GLU A 181 -8.92 18.22 3.24
N ILE A 182 -7.93 19.09 3.47
CA ILE A 182 -7.10 19.63 2.39
C ILE A 182 -6.28 18.53 1.73
N LEU A 183 -5.66 17.61 2.51
CA LEU A 183 -4.93 16.47 1.97
C LEU A 183 -5.84 15.61 1.08
N GLY A 184 -7.04 15.27 1.55
CA GLY A 184 -7.99 14.46 0.79
C GLY A 184 -8.59 15.16 -0.43
N GLY A 185 -8.89 16.45 -0.31
CA GLY A 185 -9.54 17.25 -1.34
C GLY A 185 -8.59 17.81 -2.41
N ASN A 186 -7.27 17.74 -2.20
CA ASN A 186 -6.27 18.25 -3.14
C ASN A 186 -5.24 17.20 -3.59
N ILE A 187 -5.33 15.96 -3.11
CA ILE A 187 -4.42 14.88 -3.50
C ILE A 187 -5.23 13.61 -3.73
N ASP A 188 -5.12 13.01 -4.92
CA ASP A 188 -5.76 11.71 -5.23
C ASP A 188 -4.95 10.55 -4.62
N THR A 189 -4.88 10.53 -3.29
CA THR A 189 -4.19 9.50 -2.49
C THR A 189 -4.79 9.50 -1.08
N GLU A 190 -5.04 8.32 -0.54
CA GLU A 190 -5.47 8.16 0.85
C GLU A 190 -4.26 8.17 1.78
N PHE A 191 -4.43 8.65 3.01
CA PHE A 191 -3.36 8.73 4.01
C PHE A 191 -3.82 8.17 5.34
N LEU A 192 -3.10 7.18 5.86
CA LEU A 192 -3.32 6.56 7.16
C LEU A 192 -2.04 6.74 7.99
N PHE A 193 -2.19 7.21 9.23
CA PHE A 193 -1.09 7.55 10.12
C PHE A 193 -1.03 6.54 11.26
N LEU A 194 0.06 5.76 11.29
CA LEU A 194 0.26 4.72 12.28
C LEU A 194 1.38 5.11 13.25
N LEU A 195 1.08 5.08 14.55
CA LEU A 195 2.05 5.36 15.61
C LEU A 195 2.27 4.12 16.49
N PRO A 196 3.49 3.92 17.02
CA PRO A 196 3.75 2.84 17.97
C PRO A 196 2.97 3.08 19.27
N SER A 197 2.53 1.99 19.90
CA SER A 197 2.02 2.02 21.27
C SER A 197 3.11 2.46 22.24
N SER A 198 2.71 3.18 23.29
CA SER A 198 3.58 3.61 24.39
C SER A 198 3.97 2.48 25.35
N THR A 199 3.58 1.23 25.09
CA THR A 199 3.79 0.09 26.00
C THR A 199 5.09 -0.71 25.73
N PRO A 200 5.70 -1.33 26.76
CA PRO A 200 7.16 -1.49 26.80
C PRO A 200 7.74 -2.76 26.16
N SER A 201 6.94 -3.72 25.69
CA SER A 201 7.47 -5.03 25.27
C SER A 201 7.88 -5.08 23.80
N GLN A 202 7.06 -4.58 22.87
CA GLN A 202 7.38 -4.34 21.46
C GLN A 202 6.46 -3.23 20.90
N PRO A 203 6.96 -2.31 20.03
CA PRO A 203 6.12 -1.27 19.47
C PRO A 203 5.11 -1.86 18.49
N THR A 204 3.88 -2.06 18.95
CA THR A 204 2.73 -2.38 18.10
C THR A 204 2.18 -1.09 17.50
N TYR A 205 2.04 -1.03 16.18
CA TYR A 205 1.57 0.17 15.50
C TYR A 205 0.05 0.20 15.47
N HIS A 206 -0.52 1.37 15.76
CA HIS A 206 -1.96 1.62 15.80
C HIS A 206 -2.34 2.69 14.79
N LEU A 207 -3.49 2.53 14.14
CA LEU A 207 -4.06 3.58 13.30
C LEU A 207 -4.55 4.72 14.19
N ARG A 208 -3.93 5.90 14.11
CA ARG A 208 -4.28 7.06 14.96
C ARG A 208 -4.95 8.19 14.18
N SER A 209 -4.73 8.27 12.87
CA SER A 209 -5.45 9.22 12.04
C SER A 209 -5.56 8.71 10.61
N TYR A 210 -6.53 9.19 9.87
CA TYR A 210 -6.67 8.90 8.45
C TYR A 210 -7.53 9.92 7.70
N ILE A 211 -7.28 10.01 6.41
CA ILE A 211 -8.21 10.46 5.37
C ILE A 211 -8.31 9.32 4.35
N ASN A 212 -9.49 8.72 4.23
CA ASN A 212 -9.73 7.60 3.31
C ASN A 212 -11.09 7.72 2.63
N THR A 213 -11.09 8.23 1.40
CA THR A 213 -12.28 8.36 0.55
C THR A 213 -12.52 7.17 -0.36
N SER A 214 -11.61 6.20 -0.38
CA SER A 214 -11.71 5.02 -1.25
C SER A 214 -11.52 3.71 -0.46
N PRO A 215 -12.26 3.44 0.64
CA PRO A 215 -12.21 2.14 1.30
C PRO A 215 -12.67 0.99 0.38
N ALA A 216 -12.19 -0.23 0.65
CA ALA A 216 -12.50 -1.42 -0.13
C ALA A 216 -13.27 -2.45 0.72
N GLY A 217 -14.56 -2.21 0.96
CA GLY A 217 -15.44 -3.12 1.65
C GLY A 217 -15.22 -3.22 3.15
N PHE A 218 -14.74 -2.15 3.79
CA PHE A 218 -14.68 -2.00 5.23
C PHE A 218 -14.77 -0.52 5.64
N SER A 219 -15.31 -0.23 6.82
CA SER A 219 -15.19 1.11 7.42
C SER A 219 -13.78 1.33 7.98
N THR A 220 -13.13 2.43 7.60
CA THR A 220 -11.83 2.81 8.20
C THR A 220 -12.03 3.36 9.61
N ARG A 221 -13.21 3.93 9.90
CA ARG A 221 -13.59 4.39 11.24
C ARG A 221 -13.57 3.27 12.27
N SER A 222 -14.13 2.10 11.93
CA SER A 222 -14.11 0.94 12.84
C SER A 222 -12.71 0.37 13.09
N LYS A 223 -11.71 0.81 12.32
CA LYS A 223 -10.29 0.44 12.47
C LYS A 223 -9.47 1.48 13.23
N LEU A 224 -10.04 2.65 13.52
CA LEU A 224 -9.35 3.70 14.27
C LEU A 224 -9.00 3.18 15.68
N SER A 225 -7.81 3.53 16.16
CA SER A 225 -7.24 3.07 17.43
C SER A 225 -6.94 1.57 17.54
N LEU A 226 -7.19 0.77 16.50
CA LEU A 226 -6.80 -0.64 16.50
C LEU A 226 -5.32 -0.80 16.15
N CYS A 227 -4.69 -1.83 16.71
CA CYS A 227 -3.34 -2.23 16.32
C CYS A 227 -3.33 -2.96 14.97
N LEU A 228 -2.17 -3.05 14.32
CA LEU A 228 -2.01 -3.74 13.05
C LEU A 228 -2.61 -5.15 13.05
N SER A 229 -2.40 -5.94 14.11
CA SER A 229 -2.96 -7.31 14.17
C SER A 229 -4.48 -7.33 14.27
N ALA A 230 -5.09 -6.43 15.05
CA ALA A 230 -6.54 -6.31 15.13
C ALA A 230 -7.16 -5.78 13.83
N ILE A 231 -6.50 -4.84 13.14
CA ILE A 231 -6.95 -4.34 11.82
C ILE A 231 -7.00 -5.49 10.81
N HIS A 232 -5.98 -6.35 10.80
CA HIS A 232 -5.82 -7.45 9.86
C HIS A 232 -6.41 -8.78 10.34
N SER A 233 -7.14 -8.81 11.45
CA SER A 233 -7.78 -10.04 11.95
C SER A 233 -8.65 -10.76 10.91
N PRO A 234 -9.36 -10.07 9.98
CA PRO A 234 -10.17 -10.77 8.97
C PRO A 234 -9.33 -11.39 7.84
N VAL A 235 -8.03 -11.08 7.74
CA VAL A 235 -7.17 -11.54 6.65
C VAL A 235 -6.69 -12.96 6.94
N PRO A 236 -7.08 -13.96 6.14
CA PRO A 236 -6.70 -15.34 6.41
C PRO A 236 -5.17 -15.52 6.42
N GLY A 237 -4.67 -16.25 7.42
CA GLY A 237 -3.24 -16.51 7.57
C GLY A 237 -2.39 -15.33 8.05
N TYR A 238 -2.95 -14.15 8.32
CA TYR A 238 -2.18 -12.97 8.74
C TYR A 238 -1.37 -13.23 10.02
N ALA A 239 -2.02 -13.67 11.10
CA ALA A 239 -1.37 -13.88 12.40
C ALA A 239 -0.20 -14.88 12.29
N ALA A 240 -0.42 -15.97 11.56
CA ALA A 240 0.56 -17.04 11.41
C ALA A 240 1.73 -16.68 10.46
N LYS A 241 1.48 -15.91 9.39
CA LYS A 241 2.46 -15.72 8.29
C LYS A 241 3.03 -14.30 8.20
N LEU A 242 2.29 -13.27 8.61
CA LEU A 242 2.68 -11.87 8.38
C LEU A 242 2.94 -11.07 9.64
N GLU A 243 2.12 -11.22 10.69
CA GLU A 243 2.12 -10.34 11.87
C GLU A 243 3.52 -10.00 12.38
N LYS A 244 4.30 -11.02 12.78
CA LYS A 244 5.66 -10.83 13.30
C LYS A 244 6.59 -10.13 12.32
N SER A 245 6.44 -10.38 11.01
CA SER A 245 7.28 -9.76 9.98
C SER A 245 6.89 -8.30 9.75
N MET A 246 5.60 -8.00 9.81
CA MET A 246 5.03 -6.68 9.64
C MET A 246 5.39 -5.78 10.82
N ASP A 247 5.22 -6.25 12.05
CA ASP A 247 5.60 -5.51 13.26
C ASP A 247 7.08 -5.15 13.27
N ARG A 248 7.95 -6.12 12.96
CA ARG A 248 9.39 -5.87 12.86
C ARG A 248 9.72 -4.88 11.75
N PHE A 249 9.01 -4.94 10.62
CA PHE A 249 9.24 -4.01 9.51
C PHE A 249 8.84 -2.59 9.91
N PHE A 250 7.63 -2.41 10.44
CA PHE A 250 7.14 -1.13 10.92
C PHE A 250 8.02 -0.56 12.02
N ALA A 251 8.52 -1.37 12.96
CA ALA A 251 9.46 -0.91 13.99
C ALA A 251 10.81 -0.45 13.42
N LYS A 252 11.29 -1.06 12.33
CA LYS A 252 12.64 -0.84 11.78
C LYS A 252 12.70 0.09 10.57
N LEU A 253 11.57 0.44 9.94
CA LEU A 253 11.53 1.33 8.77
C LEU A 253 12.19 2.67 9.13
N PRO A 254 13.35 3.05 8.55
CA PRO A 254 14.02 4.29 8.90
C PRO A 254 13.40 5.50 8.17
N VAL A 255 13.57 6.69 8.75
CA VAL A 255 13.29 7.96 8.08
C VAL A 255 14.07 8.06 6.76
N GLY A 256 13.45 8.65 5.73
CA GLY A 256 14.02 8.82 4.39
C GLY A 256 13.91 7.58 3.48
N LYS A 257 13.57 6.42 4.03
CA LYS A 257 13.29 5.21 3.23
C LYS A 257 11.80 5.12 2.92
N VAL A 258 11.49 4.96 1.63
CA VAL A 258 10.14 4.65 1.15
C VAL A 258 10.13 3.25 0.56
N VAL A 259 9.07 2.51 0.87
CA VAL A 259 8.76 1.26 0.19
C VAL A 259 7.40 1.39 -0.48
N LYS A 260 7.21 0.64 -1.55
CA LYS A 260 5.95 0.52 -2.28
C LYS A 260 5.59 -0.94 -2.49
N ARG A 261 4.30 -1.18 -2.72
CA ARG A 261 3.77 -2.45 -3.22
C ARG A 261 2.49 -2.20 -4.00
N ALA A 262 2.05 -3.21 -4.73
CA ALA A 262 0.72 -3.24 -5.30
C ALA A 262 -0.14 -4.26 -4.56
N ASN A 263 -1.39 -3.90 -4.29
CA ASN A 263 -2.44 -4.81 -3.87
C ASN A 263 -3.53 -4.82 -4.95
N TRP A 264 -4.26 -5.93 -5.10
CA TRP A 264 -5.35 -6.02 -6.06
C TRP A 264 -6.52 -6.86 -5.54
N SER A 265 -7.71 -6.53 -6.04
CA SER A 265 -8.97 -7.25 -5.87
C SER A 265 -9.86 -7.00 -7.10
N VAL A 266 -11.02 -7.65 -7.12
CA VAL A 266 -12.10 -7.32 -8.07
C VAL A 266 -13.18 -6.59 -7.29
N SER A 267 -13.62 -5.43 -7.81
CA SER A 267 -14.76 -4.68 -7.29
C SER A 267 -15.95 -4.95 -8.21
N MET A 268 -17.08 -5.40 -7.66
CA MET A 268 -18.31 -5.64 -8.43
C MET A 268 -19.13 -4.35 -8.65
N LYS A 269 -18.73 -3.26 -7.99
CA LYS A 269 -19.31 -1.93 -8.12
C LYS A 269 -18.27 -0.97 -8.70
N GLY A 270 -18.73 0.00 -9.49
CA GLY A 270 -17.89 1.05 -10.11
C GLY A 270 -17.54 2.21 -9.19
N GLU A 271 -17.76 2.05 -7.88
CA GLU A 271 -17.59 3.10 -6.88
C GLU A 271 -16.27 2.94 -6.12
N PHE A 272 -15.60 4.06 -5.84
CA PHE A 272 -14.38 4.07 -5.04
C PHE A 272 -14.65 3.95 -3.55
N PHE A 273 -15.73 4.58 -3.07
CA PHE A 273 -16.16 4.60 -1.68
C PHE A 273 -17.10 3.44 -1.41
N CYS A 274 -16.58 2.36 -0.83
CA CYS A 274 -17.35 1.16 -0.57
C CYS A 274 -17.05 0.66 0.86
N LEU A 275 -18.04 0.74 1.76
CA LEU A 275 -17.87 0.35 3.17
C LEU A 275 -18.24 -1.13 3.44
N LYS A 276 -19.00 -1.77 2.55
CA LYS A 276 -19.47 -3.15 2.69
C LYS A 276 -19.26 -3.93 1.40
N GLY A 277 -19.06 -5.24 1.49
CA GLY A 277 -19.23 -6.16 0.35
C GLY A 277 -18.01 -6.45 -0.53
N ALA A 278 -16.82 -5.90 -0.28
CA ALA A 278 -15.60 -6.26 -1.04
C ALA A 278 -14.80 -7.45 -0.46
N HIS A 279 -15.13 -7.86 0.78
CA HIS A 279 -14.51 -9.00 1.46
C HIS A 279 -15.57 -9.97 1.98
N GLY A 280 -15.30 -11.27 1.91
CA GLY A 280 -16.13 -12.33 2.48
C GLY A 280 -15.61 -12.75 3.86
N GLY A 281 -16.48 -12.83 4.86
CA GLY A 281 -16.14 -13.24 6.22
C GLY A 281 -17.30 -13.10 7.20
N VAL A 282 -17.39 -14.01 8.16
CA VAL A 282 -18.48 -14.16 9.14
C VAL A 282 -18.70 -12.86 9.92
N ARG A 283 -19.93 -12.35 9.88
CA ARG A 283 -20.42 -11.23 10.70
C ARG A 283 -20.30 -11.59 12.19
N GLU A 284 -19.34 -11.00 12.90
CA GLU A 284 -19.42 -10.92 14.36
C GLU A 284 -19.99 -9.54 14.73
N GLY A 285 -21.29 -9.50 15.07
CA GLY A 285 -21.84 -8.45 15.93
C GLY A 285 -22.46 -7.21 15.29
N GLU A 286 -22.69 -7.16 13.97
CA GLU A 286 -23.57 -6.15 13.37
C GLU A 286 -24.89 -6.81 13.00
N GLU A 287 -26.00 -6.22 13.48
CA GLU A 287 -27.36 -6.63 13.14
C GLU A 287 -27.46 -6.79 11.61
N ASP A 288 -27.94 -7.96 11.22
CA ASP A 288 -28.26 -8.28 9.84
C ASP A 288 -29.40 -7.35 9.42
N ASP A 289 -29.05 -6.15 8.92
CA ASP A 289 -29.97 -5.31 8.16
C ASP A 289 -30.49 -6.22 7.04
N GLY A 290 -31.73 -6.70 7.20
CA GLY A 290 -32.36 -7.79 6.47
C GLY A 290 -32.62 -7.53 4.99
N ASP A 291 -31.61 -7.07 4.26
CA ASP A 291 -31.53 -7.16 2.82
C ASP A 291 -31.17 -8.61 2.51
N GLY A 292 -32.21 -9.38 2.17
CA GLY A 292 -32.14 -10.81 1.91
C GLY A 292 -31.04 -11.19 0.93
N GLU A 293 -30.71 -12.48 0.95
CA GLU A 293 -29.84 -13.18 0.01
C GLU A 293 -30.36 -13.08 -1.45
N GLU A 294 -30.40 -11.88 -2.02
CA GLU A 294 -30.36 -11.73 -3.46
C GLU A 294 -28.95 -12.16 -3.88
N GLU A 295 -28.86 -13.27 -4.64
CA GLU A 295 -27.61 -13.66 -5.31
C GLU A 295 -27.00 -12.40 -5.93
N GLU A 296 -25.82 -11.99 -5.44
CA GLU A 296 -25.14 -10.76 -5.87
C GLU A 296 -24.82 -10.90 -7.36
N LYS A 297 -25.74 -10.44 -8.23
CA LYS A 297 -25.62 -10.60 -9.68
C LYS A 297 -24.44 -9.79 -10.17
N VAL A 298 -23.44 -10.49 -10.68
CA VAL A 298 -22.23 -9.87 -11.23
C VAL A 298 -22.55 -9.25 -12.58
N ASP A 299 -22.62 -7.92 -12.62
CA ASP A 299 -22.66 -7.12 -13.85
C ASP A 299 -21.22 -6.76 -14.25
N LEU A 300 -20.78 -7.28 -15.40
CA LEU A 300 -19.43 -7.06 -15.92
C LEU A 300 -19.19 -5.59 -16.32
N ARG A 301 -20.25 -4.80 -16.59
CA ARG A 301 -20.16 -3.36 -16.89
C ARG A 301 -19.75 -2.54 -15.66
N THR A 302 -20.13 -3.00 -14.47
CA THR A 302 -19.81 -2.36 -13.19
C THR A 302 -18.73 -3.10 -12.42
N THR A 303 -18.14 -4.15 -13.01
CA THR A 303 -17.06 -4.92 -12.41
C THR A 303 -15.71 -4.44 -12.91
N PHE A 304 -14.80 -4.16 -11.98
CA PHE A 304 -13.48 -3.58 -12.25
C PHE A 304 -12.38 -4.39 -11.56
N LEU A 305 -11.23 -4.49 -12.21
CA LEU A 305 -9.99 -4.78 -11.50
C LEU A 305 -9.65 -3.55 -10.65
N ARG A 306 -9.65 -3.73 -9.33
CA ARG A 306 -9.26 -2.69 -8.38
C ARG A 306 -7.83 -2.93 -7.92
N CYS A 307 -6.95 -1.96 -8.12
CA CYS A 307 -5.56 -2.03 -7.66
C CYS A 307 -5.20 -0.82 -6.80
N GLU A 308 -4.35 -1.04 -5.81
CA GLU A 308 -3.84 0.01 -4.93
C GLU A 308 -2.32 0.05 -5.06
N ARG A 309 -1.79 1.22 -5.46
CA ARG A 309 -0.37 1.51 -5.32
C ARG A 309 -0.13 2.03 -3.92
N GLN A 310 0.36 1.15 -3.06
CA GLN A 310 0.58 1.41 -1.65
C GLN A 310 2.01 1.85 -1.40
N THR A 311 2.21 2.82 -0.50
CA THR A 311 3.51 3.29 -0.04
C THR A 311 3.56 3.38 1.48
N LEU A 312 4.74 3.16 2.04
CA LEU A 312 5.02 3.32 3.46
C LEU A 312 6.29 4.13 3.63
N HIS A 313 6.25 5.12 4.51
CA HIS A 313 7.43 5.88 4.93
C HIS A 313 7.27 6.39 6.36
N ARG A 314 8.38 6.76 7.01
CA ARG A 314 8.36 7.31 8.37
C ARG A 314 8.59 8.81 8.37
N LEU A 315 7.78 9.52 9.16
CA LEU A 315 7.94 10.94 9.46
C LEU A 315 9.14 11.20 10.40
N PRO A 316 9.95 12.25 10.16
CA PRO A 316 11.16 12.53 10.93
C PRO A 316 10.93 13.00 12.37
N VAL A 317 9.83 13.70 12.68
CA VAL A 317 9.59 14.33 13.99
C VAL A 317 8.74 13.43 14.89
N THR A 318 7.52 13.10 14.46
CA THR A 318 6.59 12.26 15.24
C THR A 318 6.96 10.78 15.20
N GLY A 319 7.77 10.37 14.21
CA GLY A 319 8.09 8.97 13.99
C GLY A 319 6.91 8.14 13.47
N ALA A 320 5.78 8.75 13.11
CA ALA A 320 4.64 8.04 12.55
C ALA A 320 5.02 7.37 11.23
N VAL A 321 4.46 6.19 10.98
CA VAL A 321 4.50 5.53 9.68
C VAL A 321 3.27 5.95 8.90
N VAL A 322 3.47 6.64 7.79
CA VAL A 322 2.40 7.01 6.86
C VAL A 322 2.22 5.88 5.86
N PHE A 323 1.05 5.24 5.90
CA PHE A 323 0.57 4.35 4.86
C PHE A 323 -0.29 5.15 3.90
N ALA A 324 0.18 5.29 2.67
CA ALA A 324 -0.53 6.04 1.64
C ALA A 324 -0.84 5.14 0.44
N PHE A 325 -2.01 5.28 -0.16
CA PHE A 325 -2.33 4.51 -1.36
C PHE A 325 -3.21 5.28 -2.34
N LYS A 326 -2.90 5.11 -3.62
CA LYS A 326 -3.77 5.54 -4.72
C LYS A 326 -4.47 4.33 -5.32
N THR A 327 -5.79 4.41 -5.43
CA THR A 327 -6.64 3.38 -6.00
C THR A 327 -6.84 3.62 -7.49
N TYR A 328 -6.72 2.55 -8.28
CA TYR A 328 -7.02 2.49 -9.70
C TYR A 328 -8.12 1.45 -9.93
N MET A 329 -9.08 1.79 -10.79
CA MET A 329 -10.13 0.88 -11.23
C MET A 329 -10.03 0.73 -12.75
N TYR A 330 -9.76 -0.48 -13.21
CA TYR A 330 -9.63 -0.80 -14.64
C TYR A 330 -10.84 -1.62 -15.09
N PRO A 331 -11.57 -1.20 -16.14
CA PRO A 331 -12.66 -2.00 -16.69
C PRO A 331 -12.15 -3.36 -17.14
N LEU A 332 -12.86 -4.44 -16.86
CA LEU A 332 -12.45 -5.78 -17.31
C LEU A 332 -12.27 -5.87 -18.82
N GLN A 333 -13.10 -5.14 -19.59
CA GLN A 333 -12.96 -5.03 -21.04
C GLN A 333 -11.57 -4.56 -21.45
N GLN A 334 -11.00 -3.57 -20.76
CA GLN A 334 -9.66 -3.08 -21.03
C GLN A 334 -8.62 -4.20 -20.89
N LEU A 335 -8.71 -5.00 -19.81
CA LEU A 335 -7.78 -6.11 -19.54
C LEU A 335 -7.87 -7.20 -20.62
N ARG A 336 -9.08 -7.47 -21.11
CA ARG A 336 -9.31 -8.42 -22.20
C ARG A 336 -8.69 -7.91 -23.50
N ASP A 337 -9.01 -6.69 -23.89
CA ASP A 337 -8.59 -6.10 -25.17
C ASP A 337 -7.08 -5.88 -25.24
N GLU A 338 -6.42 -5.58 -24.12
CA GLU A 338 -4.96 -5.43 -24.05
C GLU A 338 -4.22 -6.77 -23.94
N GLY A 339 -4.92 -7.91 -23.92
CA GLY A 339 -4.32 -9.26 -23.85
C GLY A 339 -3.91 -9.74 -22.45
N SER A 340 -4.29 -9.01 -21.39
CA SER A 340 -4.04 -9.38 -19.99
C SER A 340 -5.04 -10.42 -19.44
N GLY A 341 -6.04 -10.81 -20.23
CA GLY A 341 -7.16 -11.67 -19.82
C GLY A 341 -6.74 -12.98 -19.17
N GLU A 342 -5.94 -13.79 -19.88
CA GLU A 342 -5.51 -15.11 -19.37
C GLU A 342 -4.65 -14.98 -18.11
N VAL A 343 -3.71 -14.02 -18.07
CA VAL A 343 -2.82 -13.83 -16.93
C VAL A 343 -3.60 -13.41 -15.67
N LEU A 344 -4.65 -12.61 -15.82
CA LEU A 344 -5.55 -12.29 -14.71
C LEU A 344 -6.39 -13.51 -14.31
N ALA A 345 -6.90 -14.28 -15.26
CA ALA A 345 -7.65 -15.50 -14.97
C ALA A 345 -6.81 -16.54 -14.20
N GLU A 346 -5.56 -16.77 -14.61
CA GLU A 346 -4.60 -17.61 -13.89
C GLU A 346 -4.33 -17.07 -12.47
N ALA A 347 -4.24 -15.75 -12.28
CA ALA A 347 -4.05 -15.17 -10.96
C ALA A 347 -5.28 -15.31 -10.06
N ILE A 348 -6.49 -15.30 -10.62
CA ILE A 348 -7.74 -15.58 -9.92
C ILE A 348 -7.74 -17.05 -9.45
N ASP A 349 -7.42 -18.00 -10.33
CA ASP A 349 -7.28 -19.41 -9.97
C ASP A 349 -6.17 -19.62 -8.93
N GLY A 350 -5.08 -18.86 -9.07
CA GLY A 350 -3.91 -18.85 -8.20
C GLY A 350 -4.18 -18.44 -6.75
N LEU A 351 -5.31 -17.79 -6.45
CA LEU A 351 -5.74 -17.50 -5.07
C LEU A 351 -5.93 -18.79 -4.28
N ARG A 352 -6.56 -19.81 -4.88
CA ARG A 352 -6.79 -21.12 -4.25
C ARG A 352 -5.52 -21.95 -4.17
N LEU A 353 -4.67 -21.87 -5.19
CA LEU A 353 -3.43 -22.66 -5.32
C LEU A 353 -2.28 -22.14 -4.45
N GLY A 354 -2.50 -21.02 -3.77
CA GLY A 354 -1.52 -20.28 -3.03
C GLY A 354 -1.21 -20.80 -1.63
N SER A 355 -0.44 -20.00 -0.89
CA SER A 355 -0.06 -20.27 0.50
C SER A 355 -1.19 -20.15 1.52
N VAL A 356 -2.34 -19.60 1.10
CA VAL A 356 -3.54 -19.35 1.93
C VAL A 356 -4.78 -19.50 1.04
N PRO A 357 -5.31 -20.72 0.87
CA PRO A 357 -6.47 -20.97 0.00
C PRO A 357 -7.74 -20.18 0.39
N ASP A 358 -7.97 -19.95 1.69
CA ASP A 358 -9.11 -19.16 2.21
C ASP A 358 -9.14 -17.70 1.71
N MET A 359 -8.05 -17.24 1.07
CA MET A 359 -8.03 -15.95 0.38
C MET A 359 -9.09 -15.85 -0.72
N THR A 360 -9.56 -16.98 -1.28
CA THR A 360 -10.66 -16.98 -2.24
C THR A 360 -11.95 -16.44 -1.63
N VAL A 361 -12.32 -16.92 -0.44
CA VAL A 361 -13.52 -16.46 0.28
C VAL A 361 -13.33 -15.02 0.75
N TYR A 362 -12.16 -14.70 1.30
CA TYR A 362 -11.86 -13.33 1.73
C TYR A 362 -11.94 -12.31 0.60
N LYS A 363 -11.62 -12.68 -0.65
CA LYS A 363 -11.75 -11.80 -1.83
C LYS A 363 -13.06 -12.01 -2.61
N LYS A 364 -14.02 -12.77 -2.07
CA LYS A 364 -15.28 -13.15 -2.73
C LYS A 364 -15.12 -13.78 -4.12
N GLN A 365 -14.01 -14.46 -4.36
CA GLN A 365 -13.72 -15.09 -5.65
C GLN A 365 -14.75 -16.17 -6.03
N ASP A 366 -15.41 -16.76 -5.04
CA ASP A 366 -16.55 -17.66 -5.19
C ASP A 366 -17.79 -17.00 -5.80
N VAL A 367 -17.98 -15.69 -5.61
CA VAL A 367 -19.11 -14.93 -6.17
C VAL A 367 -18.85 -14.50 -7.61
N TRP A 368 -17.72 -13.85 -7.87
CA TRP A 368 -17.43 -13.24 -9.18
C TRP A 368 -16.45 -14.02 -10.05
N GLY A 369 -15.71 -14.97 -9.49
CA GLY A 369 -14.55 -15.59 -10.13
C GLY A 369 -14.87 -16.29 -11.45
N GLU A 370 -15.91 -17.12 -11.50
CA GLU A 370 -16.24 -17.88 -12.71
C GLU A 370 -16.70 -16.96 -13.85
N LYS A 371 -17.65 -16.04 -13.60
CA LYS A 371 -18.14 -15.11 -14.63
C LYS A 371 -17.03 -14.19 -15.14
N VAL A 372 -16.19 -13.66 -14.25
CA VAL A 372 -15.07 -12.79 -14.62
C VAL A 372 -14.03 -13.54 -15.45
N LYS A 373 -13.65 -14.77 -15.06
CA LYS A 373 -12.68 -15.58 -15.84
C LYS A 373 -13.22 -15.94 -17.22
N ALA A 374 -14.48 -16.39 -17.31
CA ALA A 374 -15.11 -16.72 -18.59
C ALA A 374 -15.08 -15.52 -19.54
N PHE A 375 -15.40 -14.32 -19.04
CA PHE A 375 -15.32 -13.08 -19.82
C PHE A 375 -13.88 -12.78 -20.27
N LEU A 376 -12.92 -12.83 -19.35
CA LEU A 376 -11.51 -12.53 -19.65
C LEU A 376 -10.91 -13.51 -20.68
N ARG A 377 -11.41 -14.74 -20.75
CA ARG A 377 -11.04 -15.77 -21.73
C ARG A 377 -11.81 -15.70 -23.06
N GLY A 378 -12.79 -14.81 -23.16
CA GLY A 378 -13.64 -14.67 -24.36
C GLY A 378 -14.68 -15.78 -24.50
N GLU A 379 -15.02 -16.47 -23.41
CA GLU A 379 -16.06 -17.51 -23.39
C GLU A 379 -17.46 -16.89 -23.32
N ILE A 380 -17.58 -15.68 -22.77
CA ILE A 380 -18.80 -14.88 -22.70
C ILE A 380 -18.51 -13.42 -23.06
N GLU A 381 -19.54 -12.69 -23.47
CA GLU A 381 -19.51 -11.25 -23.68
C GLU A 381 -20.18 -10.49 -22.52
N ILE A 382 -20.00 -9.17 -22.48
CA ILE A 382 -20.80 -8.32 -21.60
C ILE A 382 -22.24 -8.36 -22.10
N ASP A 383 -23.16 -8.83 -21.25
CA ASP A 383 -24.59 -8.85 -21.55
C ASP A 383 -25.06 -7.43 -21.94
N GLY A 384 -25.65 -7.31 -23.13
CA GLY A 384 -26.11 -6.03 -23.72
C GLY A 384 -27.25 -5.37 -22.97
#